data_AF-A0A2S0K580-F1
#
_entry.id   AF-A0A2S0K580-F1
#
_cell.length_a   1.000
_cell.length_b   1.000
_cell.length_c   1.000
_cell.angle_alpha   90.00
_cell.angle_beta   90.00
_cell.angle_gamma   90.00
#
_symmetry.space_group_name_H-M   'P 1'
#
loop_
_entity.id
_entity.type
_entity.pdbx_description
1 polymer ?
#
loop_
_entity_poly.entity_id
_entity_poly.type
_entity_poly.pdbx_seq_one_letter_code
_entity_poly.pdbx_strand_id
1 'polypeptide(L)' 'MRIFGMFVAIIASAFMAVGIAEYYDQPYDWYLVFFMILIGFFIHTIILIVESEYSEENEI' A
#
# COMPACT_ATOMS: atom_id res chain seq x y z
N MET A 1 1.72 5.13 16.15
CA MET A 1 2.90 4.64 15.38
C MET A 1 2.56 3.58 14.31
N ARG A 2 1.44 2.83 14.41
CA ARG A 2 1.05 1.79 13.42
C ARG A 2 0.78 2.33 12.01
N ILE A 3 0.09 3.46 11.90
CA ILE A 3 -0.28 4.11 10.63
C ILE A 3 0.98 4.53 9.85
N PHE A 4 1.91 5.22 10.51
CA PHE A 4 3.15 5.70 9.87
C PHE A 4 4.01 4.56 9.32
N GLY A 5 4.17 3.46 10.07
CA GLY A 5 4.93 2.30 9.61
C GLY A 5 4.31 1.64 8.37
N MET A 6 3.00 1.72 8.23
CA MET A 6 2.32 1.11 7.09
C MET A 6 2.45 1.94 5.81
N PHE A 7 2.40 3.27 5.90
CA PHE A 7 2.72 4.16 4.78
C PHE A 7 4.13 3.89 4.24
N VAL A 8 5.09 3.75 5.14
CA VAL A 8 6.47 3.41 4.79
C VAL A 8 6.54 2.05 4.09
N ALA A 9 5.76 1.06 4.52
CA ALA A 9 5.73 -0.27 3.88
C ALA A 9 5.17 -0.23 2.44
N ILE A 10 4.10 0.53 2.19
CA ILE A 10 3.52 0.70 0.85
C ILE A 10 4.52 1.39 -0.09
N ILE A 11 5.16 2.45 0.39
CA ILE A 11 6.14 3.19 -0.40
C ILE A 11 7.35 2.29 -0.68
N ALA A 12 7.88 1.60 0.34
CA ALA A 12 9.01 0.70 0.19
C ALA A 12 8.73 -0.44 -0.79
N SER A 13 7.53 -1.06 -0.76
CA SER A 13 7.17 -2.13 -1.69
C SER A 13 7.06 -1.63 -3.13
N ALA A 14 6.53 -0.41 -3.33
CA ALA A 14 6.46 0.20 -4.65
C ALA A 14 7.85 0.46 -5.24
N PHE A 15 8.78 1.01 -4.44
CA PHE A 15 10.17 1.23 -4.87
C PHE A 15 10.92 -0.09 -5.08
N MET A 16 10.65 -1.11 -4.27
CA MET A 16 11.25 -2.44 -4.46
C MET A 16 10.82 -3.07 -5.79
N ALA A 17 9.54 -2.96 -6.15
CA ALA A 17 9.04 -3.45 -7.43
C ALA A 17 9.68 -2.72 -8.63
N VAL A 18 9.91 -1.40 -8.51
CA VAL A 18 10.65 -0.63 -9.53
C VAL A 18 12.10 -1.10 -9.63
N GLY A 19 12.80 -1.27 -8.50
CA GLY A 19 14.17 -1.75 -8.50
C GLY A 19 14.32 -3.15 -9.10
N ILE A 20 13.33 -4.03 -8.90
CA ILE A 20 13.28 -5.34 -9.55
C ILE A 20 13.06 -5.18 -11.06
N ALA A 21 12.13 -4.32 -11.49
CA ALA A 21 11.88 -4.09 -12.91
C ALA A 21 13.14 -3.55 -13.63
N GLU A 22 13.84 -2.60 -13.00
CA GLU A 22 15.10 -2.05 -13.50
C GLU A 22 16.21 -3.11 -13.56
N TYR A 23 16.31 -3.99 -12.55
CA TYR A 23 17.29 -5.09 -12.54
C TYR A 23 17.10 -6.08 -13.69
N TYR A 24 15.87 -6.28 -14.17
CA TYR A 24 15.54 -7.19 -15.27
C TYR A 24 15.41 -6.47 -16.63
N ASP A 25 15.80 -5.19 -16.73
CA ASP A 25 15.60 -4.35 -17.92
C ASP A 25 14.14 -4.38 -18.43
N GLN A 26 13.18 -4.56 -17.52
CA GLN A 26 11.77 -4.55 -17.87
C GLN A 26 11.33 -3.12 -18.19
N PRO A 27 10.57 -2.92 -19.29
CA PRO A 27 9.95 -1.62 -19.53
C PRO A 27 8.96 -1.35 -18.41
N TYR A 28 9.18 -0.24 -17.70
CA TYR A 28 8.28 0.23 -16.66
C TYR A 28 7.98 1.70 -16.88
N ASP A 29 6.75 2.09 -16.58
CA ASP A 29 6.32 3.48 -16.64
C ASP A 29 6.17 4.06 -15.24
N TRP A 30 6.61 5.30 -15.05
CA TRP A 30 6.54 5.98 -13.76
C TRP A 30 5.10 6.14 -13.24
N TYR A 31 4.11 6.23 -14.13
CA TYR A 31 2.71 6.30 -13.75
C TYR A 31 2.23 5.02 -13.06
N LEU A 32 2.80 3.85 -13.39
CA LEU A 32 2.47 2.57 -12.75
C LEU A 32 2.95 2.54 -11.29
N VAL A 33 4.08 3.17 -11.00
CA VAL A 33 4.61 3.32 -9.64
C VAL A 33 3.66 4.15 -8.78
N PHE A 34 3.22 5.29 -9.32
CA PHE A 34 2.25 6.15 -8.65
C PHE A 34 0.92 5.41 -8.42
N PHE A 35 0.46 4.67 -9.43
CA PHE A 35 -0.78 3.89 -9.35
C PHE A 35 -0.69 2.78 -8.29
N MET A 36 0.43 2.09 -8.20
CA MET A 36 0.67 1.05 -7.19
C MET A 36 0.66 1.60 -5.77
N ILE A 37 1.24 2.77 -5.53
CA ILE A 37 1.17 3.47 -4.24
C ILE A 37 -0.29 3.84 -3.90
N LEU A 38 -1.04 4.34 -4.89
CA LEU A 38 -2.43 4.76 -4.72
C LEU A 38 -3.35 3.56 -4.41
N ILE A 39 -3.14 2.42 -5.07
CA ILE A 39 -3.83 1.16 -4.77
C ILE A 39 -3.52 0.70 -3.35
N GLY A 40 -2.24 0.70 -2.94
CA GLY A 40 -1.85 0.30 -1.59
C GLY A 40 -2.55 1.16 -0.52
N PHE A 41 -2.61 2.47 -0.76
CA PHE A 41 -3.33 3.40 0.11
C PHE A 41 -4.84 3.10 0.17
N PHE A 42 -5.44 2.85 -0.99
CA PHE A 42 -6.87 2.55 -1.09
C PHE A 42 -7.24 1.27 -0.34
N ILE A 43 -6.49 0.18 -0.56
CA ILE A 43 -6.69 -1.09 0.14
C ILE A 43 -6.58 -0.91 1.64
N HIS A 44 -5.57 -0.17 2.11
CA HIS A 44 -5.45 0.06 3.54
C HIS A 44 -6.61 0.85 4.12
N THR A 45 -7.09 1.86 3.38
CA THR A 45 -8.25 2.64 3.80
C THR A 45 -9.47 1.72 4.00
N ILE A 46 -9.70 0.78 3.08
CA ILE A 46 -10.77 -0.23 3.23
C ILE A 46 -10.54 -1.07 4.49
N ILE A 47 -9.32 -1.56 4.72
CA ILE A 47 -8.99 -2.37 5.90
C ILE A 47 -9.30 -1.61 7.20
N LEU A 48 -8.94 -0.32 7.28
CA LEU A 48 -9.23 0.50 8.46
C LEU A 48 -10.72 0.68 8.70
N ILE A 49 -11.50 0.91 7.63
CA ILE A 49 -12.96 1.04 7.73
C ILE A 49 -13.56 -0.28 8.26
N VAL A 50 -13.15 -1.41 7.68
CA VAL A 50 -13.64 -2.74 8.10
C VAL A 50 -13.20 -3.07 9.53
N GLU A 51 -11.96 -2.77 9.92
CA GLU A 51 -11.46 -2.98 11.29
C GLU A 51 -12.23 -2.12 12.30
N SER A 52 -12.60 -0.89 11.92
CA SER A 52 -13.39 0.00 12.79
C SER A 52 -14.82 -0.51 13.01
N GLU A 53 -15.49 -0.96 11.95
CA GLU A 53 -16.85 -1.50 12.04
C GLU A 53 -16.90 -2.80 12.85
N TYR A 54 -15.94 -3.70 12.62
CA TYR A 54 -15.84 -4.97 13.35
C TYR A 54 -15.48 -4.78 14.83
N SER A 55 -14.70 -3.75 15.18
CA SER A 55 -14.38 -3.45 16.58
C SER A 55 -15.59 -2.90 17.32
N GLU A 56 -16.40 -2.03 16.69
CA GLU A 56 -17.61 -1.48 17.32
C GLU A 56 -18.69 -2.55 17.51
N GLU A 57 -18.85 -3.51 16.59
CA GLU A 57 -19.82 -4.60 16.72
C GLU A 57 -19.50 -5.58 17.85
N ASN A 58 -18.21 -5.80 18.17
CA ASN A 58 -17.76 -6.73 19.21
C ASN A 58 -17.66 -6.13 20.62
N GLU A 59 -17.93 -4.83 20.79
CA GLU A 59 -17.98 -4.17 22.11
C GLU A 59 -19.41 -4.11 22.71
N ILE A 60 -20.41 -4.73 22.08
CA ILE A 60 -21.83 -4.80 22.52
C ILE A 60 -22.17 -6.18 23.09
#